data_AF-A0A2V5V7B2-F1
#
_entry.id   AF-A0A2V5V7B2-F1
#
_cell.length_a   1.000
_cell.length_b   1.000
_cell.length_c   1.000
_cell.angle_alpha   90.00
_cell.angle_beta   90.00
_cell.angle_gamma   90.00
#
_symmetry.space_group_name_H-M   'P 1'
#
loop_
_entity.id
_entity.type
_entity.pdbx_description
1 polymer ?
#
loop_
_entity_poly.entity_id
_entity_poly.type
_entity_poly.pdbx_seq_one_letter_code
_entity_poly.pdbx_strand_id
1 'polypeptide(L)'
;MSLRFFNTYSRELEEFQPRDAAERKIGIYTCGPTVYSRAHIGNFRAYIFEDLLQRHLELRGNKVHRVMNITDVDDKTIRGAREAKIPLAKFTVQFKKAFFEDIGTLRIKRADEFPAATDKRYVERMIKMIGVLISRGLAYQADDKSVYFRINKFPDYGKLAHFDLTQLQSTGRVKHDE
;
A
#
# COMPACT_ATOMS: atom_id res chain seq x y z
N MET A 1 10.41 -29.28 -4.39
CA MET A 1 9.60 -28.60 -5.43
C MET A 1 9.88 -27.11 -5.38
N SER A 2 10.08 -26.48 -6.55
CA SER A 2 10.23 -25.03 -6.66
C SER A 2 8.95 -24.32 -6.22
N LEU A 3 9.11 -23.12 -5.66
CA LEU A 3 8.00 -22.30 -5.20
C LEU A 3 7.41 -21.58 -6.40
N ARG A 4 6.08 -21.59 -6.53
CA ARG A 4 5.37 -20.88 -7.60
C ARG A 4 4.33 -19.95 -7.02
N PHE A 5 4.17 -18.77 -7.61
CA PHE A 5 3.13 -17.81 -7.25
C PHE A 5 2.28 -17.45 -8.45
N PHE A 6 1.00 -17.18 -8.19
CA PHE A 6 0.17 -16.54 -9.19
C PHE A 6 0.58 -15.08 -9.29
N ASN A 7 1.09 -14.67 -10.44
CA ASN A 7 1.48 -13.30 -10.69
C ASN A 7 0.32 -12.55 -11.35
N THR A 8 -0.31 -11.62 -10.63
CA THR A 8 -1.43 -10.82 -11.16
C THR A 8 -1.08 -10.07 -12.45
N TYR A 9 0.19 -9.69 -12.64
CA TYR A 9 0.64 -8.99 -13.83
C TYR A 9 0.55 -9.86 -15.10
N SER A 10 0.95 -11.13 -15.04
CA SER A 10 0.86 -12.06 -16.18
C SER A 10 -0.43 -12.88 -16.19
N ARG A 11 -1.10 -13.02 -15.03
CA ARG A 11 -2.21 -13.95 -14.76
C ARG A 11 -1.83 -15.42 -14.88
N GLU A 12 -0.57 -15.75 -14.60
CA GLU A 12 -0.06 -17.11 -14.67
C GLU A 12 0.60 -17.55 -13.35
N LEU A 13 0.72 -18.87 -13.17
CA LEU A 13 1.54 -19.45 -12.12
C LEU A 13 3.00 -19.46 -12.56
N GLU A 14 3.80 -18.57 -11.98
CA GLU A 14 5.21 -18.40 -12.31
C GLU A 14 6.12 -19.01 -11.24
N GLU A 15 7.29 -19.47 -11.65
CA GLU A 15 8.34 -19.86 -10.71
C GLU A 15 8.89 -18.64 -9.98
N PHE A 16 8.90 -18.70 -8.65
CA PHE A 16 9.43 -17.64 -7.82
C PHE A 16 10.95 -17.70 -7.78
N GLN A 17 11.59 -16.65 -8.29
CA GLN A 17 13.02 -16.43 -8.18
C GLN A 17 13.28 -15.16 -7.37
N PRO A 18 13.96 -15.25 -6.21
CA PRO A 18 14.29 -14.07 -5.42
C PRO A 18 15.30 -13.21 -6.19
N ARG A 19 15.15 -11.88 -6.06
CA ARG A 19 16.06 -10.91 -6.68
C ARG A 19 17.52 -11.11 -6.22
N ASP A 20 17.72 -11.55 -4.99
CA ASP A 20 19.02 -11.88 -4.41
C ASP A 20 19.04 -13.37 -3.98
N ALA A 21 19.28 -14.24 -4.95
CA ALA A 21 19.30 -15.68 -4.74
C ALA A 21 20.50 -16.15 -3.90
N ALA A 22 21.63 -15.44 -3.97
CA ALA A 22 22.84 -15.79 -3.24
C ALA A 22 22.66 -15.58 -1.73
N GLU A 23 22.02 -14.48 -1.32
CA GLU A 23 21.83 -14.16 0.10
C GLU A 23 20.52 -14.72 0.68
N ARG A 24 19.70 -15.37 -0.16
CA ARG A 24 18.35 -15.87 0.18
C ARG A 24 17.48 -14.79 0.82
N LYS A 25 17.66 -13.53 0.39
CA LYS A 25 16.93 -12.37 0.91
C LYS A 25 15.70 -12.10 0.06
N ILE A 26 14.56 -11.89 0.72
CA ILE A 26 13.30 -11.58 0.06
C ILE A 26 12.72 -10.31 0.69
N GLY A 27 12.51 -9.28 -0.13
CA GLY A 27 11.76 -8.09 0.26
C GLY A 27 10.28 -8.27 -0.07
N ILE A 28 9.40 -7.97 0.88
CA ILE A 28 7.94 -7.97 0.68
C ILE A 28 7.39 -6.63 1.11
N TYR A 29 6.57 -5.99 0.27
CA TYR A 29 5.75 -4.86 0.67
C TYR A 29 4.29 -5.30 0.71
N THR A 30 3.59 -4.96 1.78
CA THR A 30 2.15 -5.18 1.91
C THR A 30 1.44 -3.89 2.30
N CYS A 31 0.26 -3.65 1.72
CA CYS A 31 -0.53 -2.47 2.06
C CYS A 31 -1.13 -2.66 3.46
N GLY A 32 -0.86 -1.74 4.38
CA GLY A 32 -1.48 -1.77 5.71
C GLY A 32 -2.76 -0.93 5.81
N PRO A 33 -3.27 -0.71 7.03
CA PRO A 33 -4.57 -0.10 7.25
C PRO A 33 -4.57 1.42 7.06
N THR A 34 -5.72 1.94 6.61
CA THR A 34 -6.12 3.32 6.88
C THR A 34 -6.72 3.39 8.28
N VAL A 35 -6.10 4.15 9.18
CA VAL A 35 -6.41 4.14 10.63
C VAL A 35 -7.53 5.13 11.00
N TYR A 36 -8.72 4.93 10.42
CA TYR A 36 -9.93 5.72 10.70
C TYR A 36 -11.00 4.95 11.49
N SER A 37 -10.91 3.63 11.54
CA SER A 37 -11.79 2.73 12.29
C SER A 37 -11.02 1.51 12.78
N ARG A 38 -11.65 0.64 13.58
CA ARG A 38 -11.09 -0.70 13.85
C ARG A 38 -11.04 -1.50 12.55
N ALA A 39 -10.00 -2.31 12.40
CA ALA A 39 -9.89 -3.24 11.27
C ALA A 39 -10.99 -4.31 11.37
N HIS A 40 -11.51 -4.74 10.23
CA HIS A 40 -12.54 -5.76 10.15
C HIS A 40 -11.98 -7.07 9.61
N ILE A 41 -12.80 -8.14 9.66
CA ILE A 41 -12.41 -9.50 9.23
C ILE A 41 -11.85 -9.57 7.81
N GLY A 42 -12.28 -8.66 6.93
CA GLY A 42 -11.76 -8.56 5.57
C GLY A 42 -10.30 -8.10 5.53
N ASN A 43 -9.92 -7.15 6.39
CA ASN A 43 -8.52 -6.75 6.53
C ASN A 43 -7.68 -7.89 7.11
N PHE A 44 -8.17 -8.54 8.17
CA PHE A 44 -7.41 -9.61 8.82
C PHE A 44 -7.22 -10.84 7.94
N ARG A 45 -8.15 -11.14 7.04
CA ARG A 45 -7.94 -12.17 6.01
C ARG A 45 -6.68 -11.89 5.18
N ALA A 46 -6.46 -10.64 4.75
CA ALA A 46 -5.28 -10.25 4.00
C ALA A 46 -4.00 -10.36 4.87
N TYR A 47 -4.02 -9.81 6.08
CA TYR A 47 -2.85 -9.84 6.97
C TYR A 47 -2.46 -11.25 7.42
N ILE A 48 -3.43 -12.16 7.58
CA ILE A 48 -3.17 -13.58 7.85
C ILE A 48 -2.52 -14.25 6.63
N PHE A 49 -2.99 -13.97 5.41
CA PHE A 49 -2.35 -14.49 4.20
C PHE A 49 -0.89 -14.04 4.11
N GLU A 50 -0.62 -12.77 4.37
CA GLU A 50 0.74 -12.20 4.37
C GLU A 50 1.64 -12.82 5.44
N ASP A 51 1.10 -13.12 6.62
CA ASP A 51 1.79 -13.85 7.69
C ASP A 51 2.15 -15.27 7.25
N LEU A 52 1.17 -16.02 6.71
CA LEU A 52 1.40 -17.37 6.22
C LEU A 52 2.42 -17.40 5.09
N LEU A 53 2.37 -16.43 4.17
CA LEU A 53 3.35 -16.28 3.11
C LEU A 53 4.75 -16.06 3.67
N GLN A 54 4.93 -15.09 4.59
CA GLN A 54 6.23 -14.83 5.22
C GLN A 54 6.76 -16.06 5.95
N ARG A 55 5.92 -16.71 6.78
CA ARG A 55 6.32 -17.92 7.52
C ARG A 55 6.70 -19.07 6.58
N HIS A 56 5.99 -19.23 5.47
CA HIS A 56 6.32 -20.26 4.47
C HIS A 56 7.67 -20.00 3.81
N LEU A 57 7.97 -18.74 3.47
CA LEU A 57 9.25 -18.35 2.89
C LEU A 57 10.41 -18.54 3.89
N GLU A 58 10.21 -18.17 5.15
CA GLU A 58 11.17 -18.37 6.24
C GLU A 58 11.42 -19.86 6.52
N LEU A 59 10.37 -20.69 6.53
CA LEU A 59 10.49 -22.15 6.68
C LEU A 59 11.33 -22.77 5.56
N ARG A 60 11.35 -22.17 4.37
CA ARG A 60 12.21 -22.58 3.24
C ARG A 60 13.65 -22.05 3.33
N GLY A 61 14.02 -21.41 4.43
CA GLY A 61 15.37 -20.90 4.70
C GLY A 61 15.66 -19.52 4.11
N ASN A 62 14.63 -18.75 3.73
CA ASN A 62 14.81 -17.38 3.27
C ASN A 62 14.82 -16.39 4.44
N LYS A 63 15.58 -15.31 4.29
CA LYS A 63 15.53 -14.13 5.16
C LYS A 63 14.53 -13.14 4.56
N VAL A 64 13.35 -13.02 5.17
CA VAL A 64 12.30 -12.12 4.71
C VAL A 64 12.42 -10.78 5.43
N HIS A 65 12.39 -9.69 4.67
CA HIS A 65 12.23 -8.32 5.17
C HIS A 65 10.89 -7.78 4.65
N ARG A 66 9.90 -7.66 5.52
CA ARG A 66 8.56 -7.21 5.19
C ARG A 66 8.33 -5.78 5.67
N VAL A 67 7.80 -4.94 4.79
CA VAL A 67 7.39 -3.55 5.08
C VAL A 67 5.88 -3.43 4.90
N MET A 68 5.19 -2.86 5.90
CA MET A 68 3.74 -2.61 5.85
C MET A 68 3.44 -1.16 6.21
N ASN A 69 2.93 -0.34 5.29
CA ASN A 69 2.65 1.06 5.62
C ASN A 69 1.48 1.22 6.59
N ILE A 70 1.39 2.38 7.26
CA ILE A 70 0.19 2.84 7.95
C ILE A 70 -0.30 4.09 7.24
N THR A 71 -1.54 4.09 6.75
CA THR A 71 -2.17 5.26 6.16
C THR A 71 -2.85 6.06 7.26
N ASP A 72 -2.12 7.01 7.85
CA ASP A 72 -2.54 7.86 8.96
C ASP A 72 -2.91 9.30 8.55
N VAL A 73 -3.03 9.52 7.24
CA VAL A 73 -3.66 10.70 6.64
C VAL A 73 -4.38 10.26 5.36
N ASP A 74 -5.67 10.56 5.30
CA ASP A 74 -6.63 10.16 4.26
C ASP A 74 -7.95 10.92 4.51
N ASP A 75 -8.81 11.06 3.51
CA ASP A 75 -10.07 11.81 3.62
C ASP A 75 -10.95 11.29 4.77
N LYS A 76 -11.01 9.96 4.96
CA LYS A 76 -11.75 9.33 6.08
C LYS A 76 -11.19 9.72 7.45
N THR A 77 -9.86 9.77 7.56
CA THR A 77 -9.19 10.15 8.81
C THR A 77 -9.39 11.65 9.11
N ILE A 78 -9.37 12.49 8.08
CA ILE A 78 -9.58 13.95 8.19
C ILE A 78 -11.02 14.24 8.60
N ARG A 79 -12.01 13.60 7.94
CA ARG A 79 -13.42 13.71 8.28
C ARG A 79 -13.67 13.28 9.73
N GLY A 80 -13.20 12.10 10.12
CA GLY A 80 -13.37 11.59 11.48
C GLY A 80 -12.73 12.47 12.55
N ALA A 81 -11.53 13.01 12.29
CA ALA A 81 -10.88 13.95 13.20
C ALA A 81 -11.67 15.27 13.36
N ARG A 82 -12.24 15.79 12.27
CA ARG A 82 -13.09 16.99 12.28
C ARG A 82 -14.39 16.76 13.06
N GLU A 83 -15.07 15.64 12.82
CA GLU A 83 -16.30 15.25 13.53
C GLU A 83 -16.05 15.09 15.04
N ALA A 84 -14.95 14.42 15.39
CA ALA A 84 -14.55 14.23 16.78
C ALA A 84 -13.94 15.50 17.42
N LYS A 85 -13.75 16.58 16.65
CA LYS A 85 -13.13 17.84 17.09
C LYS A 85 -11.79 17.65 17.80
N ILE A 86 -10.95 16.75 17.29
CA ILE A 86 -9.61 16.48 17.82
C ILE A 86 -8.56 16.50 16.71
N PRO A 87 -7.27 16.74 17.04
CA PRO A 87 -6.20 16.67 16.04
C PRO A 87 -6.12 15.30 15.35
N LEU A 88 -5.78 15.29 14.06
CA LEU A 88 -5.67 14.06 13.24
C LEU A 88 -4.82 12.98 13.92
N ALA A 89 -3.64 13.35 14.43
CA ALA A 89 -2.75 12.40 15.13
C ALA A 89 -3.39 11.77 16.37
N LYS A 90 -4.22 12.54 17.11
CA LYS A 90 -4.97 12.02 18.27
C LYS A 90 -6.13 11.14 17.82
N PHE A 91 -6.77 11.44 16.69
CA PHE A 91 -7.83 10.62 16.12
C PHE A 91 -7.31 9.25 15.65
N THR A 92 -6.15 9.21 14.97
CA THR A 92 -5.61 7.99 14.38
C THR A 92 -4.89 7.08 15.39
N VAL A 93 -4.34 7.63 16.48
CA VAL A 93 -3.55 6.85 17.45
C VAL A 93 -4.34 5.70 18.09
N GLN A 94 -5.63 5.89 18.37
CA GLN A 94 -6.49 4.86 18.97
C GLN A 94 -6.69 3.67 18.01
N PHE A 95 -6.84 3.93 16.71
CA PHE A 95 -7.03 2.90 15.69
C PHE A 95 -5.72 2.20 15.36
N LYS A 96 -4.61 2.94 15.36
CA LYS A 96 -3.26 2.35 15.27
C LYS A 96 -2.99 1.40 16.44
N LYS A 97 -3.35 1.81 17.66
CA LYS A 97 -3.22 0.97 18.86
C LYS A 97 -4.07 -0.30 18.74
N ALA A 98 -5.36 -0.14 18.41
CA ALA A 98 -6.28 -1.26 18.22
C ALA A 98 -5.77 -2.25 17.16
N PHE A 99 -5.28 -1.75 16.02
CA PHE A 99 -4.68 -2.59 14.97
C PHE A 99 -3.54 -3.46 15.51
N PHE A 100 -2.59 -2.90 16.28
CA PHE A 100 -1.49 -3.69 16.84
C PHE A 100 -1.93 -4.66 17.95
N GLU A 101 -2.93 -4.28 18.75
CA GLU A 101 -3.55 -5.18 19.74
C GLU A 101 -4.22 -6.39 19.05
N ASP A 102 -4.95 -6.15 17.95
CA ASP A 102 -5.61 -7.20 17.17
C ASP A 102 -4.60 -8.12 16.47
N ILE A 103 -3.56 -7.54 15.84
CA ILE A 103 -2.45 -8.29 15.23
C ILE A 103 -1.77 -9.21 16.26
N GLY A 104 -1.53 -8.70 17.48
CA GLY A 104 -0.99 -9.50 18.58
C GLY A 104 -1.93 -10.62 19.03
N THR A 105 -3.23 -10.31 19.16
CA THR A 105 -4.28 -11.28 19.54
C THR A 105 -4.38 -12.42 18.53
N LEU A 106 -4.33 -12.11 17.24
CA LEU A 106 -4.38 -13.09 16.15
C LEU A 106 -3.04 -13.78 15.89
N ARG A 107 -1.97 -13.42 16.62
CA ARG A 107 -0.60 -13.95 16.47
C ARG A 107 -0.04 -13.77 15.05
N ILE A 108 -0.51 -12.75 14.36
CA ILE A 108 0.01 -12.35 13.06
C ILE A 108 1.42 -11.80 13.28
N LYS A 109 2.41 -12.33 12.55
CA LYS A 109 3.79 -11.84 12.64
C LYS A 109 3.81 -10.36 12.25
N ARG A 110 4.53 -9.54 13.01
CA ARG A 110 4.71 -8.12 12.70
C ARG A 110 5.65 -7.96 11.50
N ALA A 111 5.37 -6.97 10.65
CA ALA A 111 6.33 -6.54 9.64
C ALA A 111 7.57 -5.94 10.32
N ASP A 112 8.70 -5.93 9.63
CA ASP A 112 9.96 -5.37 10.12
C ASP A 112 9.88 -3.84 10.21
N GLU A 113 9.09 -3.22 9.31
CA GLU A 113 8.88 -1.77 9.30
C GLU A 113 7.40 -1.40 9.10
N PHE A 114 6.99 -0.33 9.78
CA PHE A 114 5.65 0.26 9.66
C PHE A 114 5.68 1.76 9.32
N PRO A 115 6.10 2.14 8.09
CA PRO A 115 6.20 3.53 7.69
C PRO A 115 4.82 4.21 7.72
N ALA A 116 4.69 5.28 8.48
CA ALA A 116 3.49 6.10 8.51
C ALA A 116 3.53 7.13 7.36
N ALA A 117 2.39 7.36 6.71
CA ALA A 117 2.30 8.32 5.62
C ALA A 117 2.66 9.76 6.06
N THR A 118 2.34 10.11 7.31
CA THR A 118 2.66 11.44 7.89
C THR A 118 4.10 11.62 8.35
N ASP A 119 4.93 10.57 8.38
CA ASP A 119 6.33 10.71 8.78
C ASP A 119 7.07 11.61 7.78
N LYS A 120 7.69 12.66 8.32
CA LYS A 120 8.40 13.71 7.57
C LYS A 120 9.38 13.14 6.55
N ARG A 121 10.11 12.07 6.90
CA ARG A 121 11.05 11.40 5.98
C ARG A 121 10.35 10.90 4.72
N TYR A 122 9.15 10.33 4.84
CA TYR A 122 8.41 9.81 3.70
C TYR A 122 7.69 10.89 2.93
N VAL A 123 7.18 11.94 3.61
CA VAL A 123 6.64 13.13 2.95
C VAL A 123 7.69 13.78 2.05
N GLU A 124 8.92 14.00 2.54
CA GLU A 124 10.02 14.55 1.74
C GLU A 124 10.37 13.66 0.54
N ARG A 125 10.34 12.33 0.71
CA ARG A 125 10.56 11.38 -0.38
C ARG A 125 9.45 11.41 -1.42
N MET A 126 8.18 11.53 -1.00
CA MET A 126 7.04 11.68 -1.90
C MET A 126 7.15 12.98 -2.71
N ILE A 127 7.46 14.11 -2.06
CA ILE A 127 7.68 15.40 -2.73
C ILE A 127 8.82 15.28 -3.76
N LYS A 128 9.94 14.66 -3.39
CA LYS A 128 11.07 14.43 -4.32
C LYS A 128 10.66 13.57 -5.51
N MET A 129 9.91 12.48 -5.29
CA MET A 129 9.42 11.62 -6.36
C MET A 129 8.49 12.38 -7.31
N ILE A 130 7.56 13.16 -6.77
CA ILE A 130 6.65 14.00 -7.56
C ILE A 130 7.45 15.00 -8.40
N GLY A 131 8.48 15.63 -7.84
CA GLY A 131 9.38 16.52 -8.59
C GLY A 131 10.07 15.82 -9.77
N VAL A 132 10.51 14.57 -9.60
CA VAL A 132 11.08 13.76 -10.70
C VAL A 132 10.03 13.42 -11.76
N LEU A 133 8.78 13.16 -11.37
CA LEU A 133 7.70 12.90 -12.32
C LEU A 133 7.34 14.15 -13.13
N ILE A 134 7.31 15.32 -12.50
CA ILE A 134 7.10 16.61 -13.17
C ILE A 134 8.23 16.89 -14.15
N SER A 135 9.49 16.74 -13.74
CA SER A 135 10.65 17.02 -14.61
C SER A 135 10.72 16.09 -15.82
N ARG A 136 10.23 14.85 -15.70
CA ARG A 136 10.08 13.90 -16.81
C ARG A 136 8.83 14.13 -17.66
N GLY A 137 8.02 15.13 -17.35
CA GLY A 137 6.77 15.41 -18.03
C GLY A 137 5.71 14.32 -17.86
N LEU A 138 5.84 13.47 -16.83
CA LEU A 138 4.91 12.40 -16.44
C LEU A 138 3.88 12.84 -15.40
N ALA A 139 4.05 14.02 -14.80
CA ALA A 139 3.06 14.66 -13.94
C ALA A 139 2.86 16.12 -14.35
N TYR A 140 1.78 16.74 -13.85
CA TYR A 140 1.48 18.15 -14.06
C TYR A 140 0.68 18.72 -12.91
N GLN A 141 0.83 20.02 -12.69
CA GLN A 141 -0.02 20.76 -11.76
C GLN A 141 -1.24 21.26 -12.53
N ALA A 142 -2.44 21.06 -11.96
CA ALA A 142 -3.69 21.60 -12.48
C ALA A 142 -3.99 22.98 -11.87
N ASP A 143 -5.09 23.62 -12.31
CA ASP A 143 -5.44 24.98 -11.91
C ASP A 143 -5.74 25.09 -10.40
N ASP A 144 -6.28 24.04 -9.80
CA ASP A 144 -6.56 23.89 -8.37
C ASP A 144 -5.29 23.68 -7.52
N LYS A 145 -4.11 23.70 -8.15
CA LYS A 145 -2.79 23.46 -7.56
C LYS A 145 -2.50 22.02 -7.16
N SER A 146 -3.43 21.09 -7.36
CA SER A 146 -3.20 19.65 -7.21
C SER A 146 -2.25 19.15 -8.30
N VAL A 147 -1.46 18.12 -7.99
CA VAL A 147 -0.53 17.50 -8.94
C VAL A 147 -1.09 16.14 -9.37
N TYR A 148 -1.27 15.97 -10.67
CA TYR A 148 -1.81 14.77 -11.29
C TYR A 148 -0.76 14.02 -12.11
N PHE A 149 -0.86 12.69 -12.16
CA PHE A 149 -0.04 11.83 -12.99
C PHE A 149 -0.65 11.68 -14.40
N ARG A 150 0.17 11.78 -15.45
CA ARG A 150 -0.24 11.64 -16.85
C ARG A 150 -0.26 10.17 -17.26
N ILE A 151 -1.39 9.51 -17.03
CA ILE A 151 -1.55 8.07 -17.35
C ILE A 151 -1.26 7.76 -18.83
N ASN A 152 -1.62 8.66 -19.75
CA ASN A 152 -1.40 8.50 -21.19
C ASN A 152 0.07 8.59 -21.61
N LYS A 153 0.95 9.11 -20.75
CA LYS A 153 2.40 9.15 -20.99
C LYS A 153 3.15 8.00 -20.33
N PHE A 154 2.44 7.06 -19.70
CA PHE A 154 3.01 5.85 -19.14
C PHE A 154 2.51 4.64 -19.94
N PRO A 155 3.30 4.13 -20.91
CA PRO A 155 2.85 3.08 -21.84
C PRO A 155 2.33 1.80 -21.17
N ASP A 156 2.80 1.53 -19.96
CA ASP A 156 2.48 0.32 -19.21
C ASP A 156 1.30 0.51 -18.24
N TYR A 157 0.63 1.67 -18.27
CA TYR A 157 -0.53 1.91 -17.42
C TYR A 157 -1.65 0.92 -17.72
N GLY A 158 -2.29 0.39 -16.67
CA GLY A 158 -3.37 -0.59 -16.80
C GLY A 158 -2.92 -2.05 -16.92
N LYS A 159 -1.64 -2.34 -17.20
CA LYS A 159 -1.15 -3.72 -17.38
C LYS A 159 -1.42 -4.63 -16.19
N LEU A 160 -1.24 -4.14 -14.95
CA LEU A 160 -1.50 -4.94 -13.74
C LEU A 160 -2.98 -5.34 -13.60
N ALA A 161 -3.90 -4.43 -13.94
CA ALA A 161 -5.34 -4.68 -13.88
C ALA A 161 -5.86 -5.36 -15.17
N HIS A 162 -5.03 -5.46 -16.21
CA HIS A 162 -5.39 -5.80 -17.59
C HIS A 162 -6.56 -4.97 -18.09
N PHE A 163 -6.46 -3.67 -17.84
CA PHE A 163 -7.51 -2.72 -18.13
C PHE A 163 -7.18 -1.96 -19.41
N ASP A 164 -8.15 -1.92 -20.32
CA ASP A 164 -8.04 -1.20 -21.58
C ASP A 164 -8.33 0.29 -21.36
N LEU A 165 -7.31 1.12 -21.54
CA LEU A 165 -7.41 2.57 -21.41
C LEU A 165 -8.43 3.19 -22.37
N THR A 166 -8.73 2.55 -23.50
CA THR A 166 -9.75 3.04 -24.46
C THR A 166 -11.18 2.85 -23.93
N GLN A 167 -11.36 1.96 -22.96
CA GLN A 167 -12.65 1.70 -22.29
C GLN A 167 -12.85 2.59 -21.05
N LEU A 168 -11.89 3.48 -20.74
CA LEU A 168 -12.10 4.53 -19.73
C LEU A 168 -13.15 5.51 -20.22
N GLN A 169 -14.40 5.24 -19.86
CA GLN A 169 -15.43 6.24 -19.90
C GLN A 169 -15.30 7.14 -18.69
N SER A 170 -15.45 8.46 -18.90
CA SER A 170 -15.73 9.40 -17.82
C SER A 170 -17.10 9.02 -17.25
N THR A 171 -17.13 8.06 -16.33
CA THR A 171 -18.35 7.75 -15.59
C THR A 171 -18.59 8.89 -14.62
N GLY A 172 -19.85 9.32 -14.48
CA GLY A 172 -20.27 10.45 -13.63
C GLY A 172 -19.99 10.31 -12.12
N ARG A 173 -19.14 9.36 -11.71
CA ARG A 173 -18.48 9.28 -10.39
C ARG A 173 -17.47 10.43 -10.18
N VAL A 174 -17.75 11.61 -10.71
CA VAL A 174 -16.92 12.82 -10.58
C VAL A 174 -17.26 13.59 -9.30
N LYS A 175 -18.31 13.21 -8.55
CA LYS A 175 -18.79 13.94 -7.36
C LYS A 175 -19.02 13.11 -6.08
N HIS A 176 -18.86 11.78 -6.12
CA HIS A 176 -19.27 10.91 -5.00
C HIS A 176 -18.25 9.82 -4.64
N ASP A 177 -16.95 10.10 -4.80
CA ASP A 177 -15.99 9.40 -3.95
C ASP A 177 -15.99 10.14 -2.59
N GLU A 178 -16.69 9.49 -1.66
CA GLU A 178 -16.96 9.83 -0.25
C GLU A 178 -18.29 10.53 0.07
#